data_AF-A0A7Y2MSN8-F1
#
_entry.id   AF-A0A7Y2MSN8-F1
#
_cell.length_a   1.000
_cell.length_b   1.000
_cell.length_c   1.000
_cell.angle_alpha   90.00
_cell.angle_beta   90.00
_cell.angle_gamma   90.00
#
_symmetry.space_group_name_H-M   'P 1'
#
loop_
_entity.id
_entity.type
_entity.pdbx_description
1 polymer ?
#
loop_
_entity_poly.entity_id
_entity_poly.type
_entity_poly.pdbx_seq_one_letter_code
_entity_poly.pdbx_strand_id
1 'polypeptide(L)'
;MKLRWLTHIAFWLSLSVLYTLVRMAFAAPSDMEYDVATRFFRYWLIEGALLPFKAAPFYLLFYYLIPRYLPSKNTVGIISGLVFIIFMCVVVIRWLTPHVSMAMYGDYPEFNTFSPGRMLYSFTEMIPGFSLASAIKLIKQWTENQKKSTLLQQEKLNAELQYLKSQTNPHFLFNTLNNLYGLSRKNSEHTAPAIMKLSHLFRYMLDECREPFIPIVKEIELIKSYLELESLRYGDRLHLESNFNVSDHTVPITPLILLPFVENAFKHGASESVNDVFIKINLMASPEKIKFQIINSIGNLSPNVKNLGIGLKNIKRQLQLVYPDKHELNIESSTDEYHVTLIILPTSPNTLKRSAMYLNQDLHITTDSL
;
A
#
# COMPACT_ATOMS: atom_id res chain seq x y z
N MET A 1 -20.22 -13.78 -12.21
CA MET A 1 -20.45 -15.16 -11.71
C MET A 1 -20.48 -16.21 -12.82
N LYS A 2 -21.23 -16.00 -13.92
CA LYS A 2 -21.32 -16.93 -15.07
C LYS A 2 -19.97 -17.33 -15.69
N LEU A 3 -19.02 -16.39 -15.80
CA LEU A 3 -17.70 -16.66 -16.38
C LEU A 3 -16.82 -17.62 -15.55
N ARG A 4 -17.03 -17.73 -14.22
CA ARG A 4 -16.20 -18.57 -13.34
C ARG A 4 -16.50 -20.06 -13.54
N TRP A 5 -17.77 -20.43 -13.63
CA TRP A 5 -18.17 -21.83 -13.86
C TRP A 5 -17.67 -22.32 -15.22
N LEU A 6 -17.74 -21.48 -16.26
CA LEU A 6 -17.19 -21.78 -17.57
C LEU A 6 -15.68 -22.06 -17.53
N THR A 7 -14.90 -21.25 -16.80
CA THR A 7 -13.45 -21.50 -16.66
C THR A 7 -13.13 -22.80 -15.92
N HIS A 8 -13.93 -23.17 -14.91
CA HIS A 8 -13.76 -24.45 -14.21
C HIS A 8 -14.13 -25.64 -15.09
N ILE A 9 -15.24 -25.56 -15.83
CA ILE A 9 -15.66 -26.59 -16.78
C ILE A 9 -14.60 -26.77 -17.86
N ALA A 10 -14.13 -25.67 -18.48
CA ALA A 10 -13.09 -25.70 -19.49
C ALA A 10 -11.78 -26.32 -18.97
N PHE A 11 -11.38 -26.00 -17.74
CA PHE A 11 -10.19 -26.57 -17.10
C PHE A 11 -10.32 -28.08 -16.87
N TRP A 12 -11.44 -28.55 -16.32
CA TRP A 12 -11.62 -29.98 -16.07
C TRP A 12 -11.79 -30.77 -17.37
N LEU A 13 -12.42 -30.19 -18.40
CA LEU A 13 -12.49 -30.78 -19.73
C LEU A 13 -11.13 -30.86 -20.43
N SER A 14 -10.26 -29.85 -20.31
CA SER A 14 -8.90 -29.95 -20.85
C SER A 14 -8.07 -30.99 -20.11
N LEU A 15 -8.28 -31.13 -18.80
CA LEU A 15 -7.62 -32.13 -17.99
C LEU A 15 -8.12 -33.56 -18.28
N SER A 16 -9.38 -33.75 -18.67
CA SER A 16 -9.87 -35.07 -19.07
C SER A 16 -9.20 -35.59 -20.34
N VAL A 17 -8.82 -34.68 -21.26
CA VAL A 17 -7.96 -35.04 -22.41
C VAL A 17 -6.59 -35.52 -21.93
N LEU A 18 -5.95 -34.83 -20.97
CA LEU A 18 -4.68 -35.27 -20.41
C LEU A 18 -4.79 -36.65 -19.75
N TYR A 19 -5.82 -36.90 -18.94
CA TYR A 19 -6.05 -38.21 -18.33
C TYR A 19 -6.26 -39.30 -19.38
N THR A 20 -6.96 -38.98 -20.47
CA THR A 20 -7.16 -39.90 -21.59
C THR A 20 -5.82 -40.28 -22.22
N LEU A 21 -4.96 -39.30 -22.49
CA LEU A 21 -3.63 -39.54 -23.06
C LEU A 21 -2.75 -40.38 -22.12
N VAL A 22 -2.77 -40.11 -20.82
CA VAL A 22 -2.06 -40.92 -19.82
C VAL A 22 -2.59 -42.35 -19.81
N ARG A 23 -3.91 -42.55 -19.82
CA ARG A 23 -4.50 -43.89 -19.88
C ARG A 23 -4.14 -44.63 -21.18
N MET A 24 -4.11 -43.94 -22.32
CA MET A 24 -3.66 -44.52 -23.59
C MET A 24 -2.20 -44.96 -23.57
N ALA A 25 -1.32 -44.24 -22.88
CA ALA A 25 0.09 -44.62 -22.74
C ALA A 25 0.27 -45.94 -21.97
N PHE A 26 -0.70 -46.30 -21.13
CA PHE A 26 -0.73 -47.54 -20.36
C PHE A 26 -1.88 -48.48 -20.79
N ALA A 27 -2.32 -48.38 -22.06
CA ALA A 27 -3.39 -49.20 -22.60
C ALA A 27 -3.08 -50.70 -22.49
N ALA A 28 -4.09 -51.51 -22.16
CA ALA A 28 -3.95 -52.96 -22.14
C ALA A 28 -3.68 -53.50 -23.55
N PRO A 29 -2.95 -54.63 -23.70
CA PRO A 29 -2.74 -55.25 -25.00
C PRO A 29 -4.05 -55.57 -25.75
N SER A 30 -5.12 -55.94 -25.04
CA SER A 30 -6.46 -56.15 -25.60
C SER A 30 -7.05 -54.90 -26.25
N ASP A 31 -6.69 -53.71 -25.77
CA ASP A 31 -7.16 -52.44 -26.31
C ASP A 31 -6.32 -51.97 -27.51
N MET A 32 -5.23 -52.68 -27.86
CA MET A 32 -4.41 -52.38 -29.05
C MET A 32 -5.05 -52.86 -30.36
N GLU A 33 -6.09 -53.69 -30.29
CA GLU A 33 -6.85 -54.14 -31.46
C GLU A 33 -7.71 -53.02 -32.08
N TYR A 34 -8.04 -51.99 -31.30
CA TYR A 34 -8.78 -50.83 -31.77
C TYR A 34 -7.85 -49.79 -32.41
N ASP A 35 -8.36 -49.06 -33.42
CA ASP A 35 -7.67 -47.91 -33.96
C ASP A 35 -7.52 -46.79 -32.90
N VAL A 36 -6.58 -45.88 -33.16
CA VAL A 36 -6.20 -44.81 -32.22
C VAL A 36 -7.37 -43.92 -31.84
N ALA A 37 -8.24 -43.57 -32.79
CA ALA A 37 -9.36 -42.66 -32.57
C ALA A 37 -10.45 -43.33 -31.73
N THR A 38 -10.79 -44.58 -32.05
CA THR A 38 -11.73 -45.38 -31.25
C THR A 38 -11.23 -45.54 -29.82
N ARG A 39 -9.96 -45.90 -29.63
CA ARG A 39 -9.37 -46.04 -28.28
C ARG A 39 -9.39 -44.73 -27.50
N PHE A 40 -9.03 -43.61 -28.14
CA PHE A 40 -9.09 -42.29 -27.51
C PHE A 40 -10.50 -41.97 -27.04
N PHE A 41 -11.51 -42.11 -27.92
CA PHE A 41 -12.89 -41.81 -27.58
C PHE A 41 -13.40 -42.71 -26.45
N ARG A 42 -13.03 -43.99 -26.46
CA ARG A 42 -13.42 -44.94 -25.41
C ARG A 42 -12.90 -44.52 -24.03
N TYR A 43 -11.61 -44.21 -23.94
CA TYR A 43 -11.02 -43.77 -22.69
C TYR A 43 -11.52 -42.39 -22.27
N TRP A 44 -11.71 -41.46 -23.21
CA TRP A 44 -12.21 -40.13 -22.90
C TRP A 44 -13.62 -40.16 -22.30
N LEU A 45 -14.49 -41.05 -22.76
CA LEU A 45 -15.84 -41.21 -22.20
C LEU A 45 -15.79 -41.73 -20.75
N ILE A 46 -14.95 -42.75 -20.48
CA ILE A 46 -14.74 -43.27 -19.12
C ILE A 46 -14.14 -42.17 -18.22
N GLU A 47 -13.12 -41.48 -18.69
CA GLU A 47 -12.48 -40.39 -17.96
C GLU A 47 -13.45 -39.24 -17.68
N GLY A 48 -14.31 -38.90 -18.65
CA GLY A 48 -15.37 -37.92 -18.50
C GLY A 48 -16.38 -38.31 -17.43
N ALA A 49 -16.80 -39.58 -17.38
CA ALA A 49 -17.72 -40.07 -16.35
C ALA A 49 -17.09 -40.09 -14.94
N LEU A 50 -15.78 -40.33 -14.85
CA LEU A 50 -15.04 -40.34 -13.57
C LEU A 50 -14.58 -38.94 -13.13
N LEU A 51 -14.59 -37.95 -14.03
CA LEU A 51 -14.08 -36.60 -13.82
C LEU A 51 -14.68 -35.88 -12.60
N PRO A 52 -16.00 -35.94 -12.31
CA PRO A 52 -16.56 -35.28 -11.13
C PRO A 52 -15.97 -35.81 -9.82
N PHE A 53 -15.70 -37.13 -9.76
CA PHE A 53 -15.10 -37.77 -8.60
C PHE A 53 -13.62 -37.40 -8.43
N LYS A 54 -12.88 -37.24 -9.54
CA LYS A 54 -11.51 -36.72 -9.55
C LYS A 54 -11.43 -35.24 -9.16
N ALA A 55 -12.46 -34.46 -9.52
CA ALA A 55 -12.52 -33.02 -9.21
C ALA A 55 -12.95 -32.72 -7.77
N ALA A 56 -13.80 -33.56 -7.17
CA ALA A 56 -14.35 -33.35 -5.83
C ALA A 56 -13.27 -33.13 -4.73
N PRO A 57 -12.18 -33.92 -4.65
CA PRO A 57 -11.09 -33.69 -3.70
C PRO A 57 -10.50 -32.28 -3.74
N PHE A 58 -10.35 -31.69 -4.93
CA PHE A 58 -9.82 -30.35 -5.09
C PHE A 58 -10.74 -29.31 -4.44
N TYR A 59 -12.05 -29.41 -4.70
CA TYR A 59 -13.02 -28.48 -4.12
C TYR A 59 -13.15 -28.67 -2.60
N LEU A 60 -13.16 -29.91 -2.12
CA LEU A 60 -13.17 -30.20 -0.67
C LEU A 60 -11.93 -29.64 0.02
N LEU A 61 -10.74 -29.79 -0.57
CA LEU A 61 -9.52 -29.23 -0.03
C LEU A 61 -9.61 -27.69 0.07
N PHE A 62 -9.89 -27.01 -1.04
CA PHE A 62 -9.75 -25.55 -1.09
C PHE A 62 -10.93 -24.76 -0.53
N TYR A 63 -12.14 -25.31 -0.52
CA TYR A 63 -13.33 -24.62 -0.02
C TYR A 63 -13.79 -25.08 1.36
N TYR A 64 -13.31 -26.24 1.85
CA TYR A 64 -13.67 -26.74 3.17
C TYR A 64 -12.45 -26.97 4.08
N LEU A 65 -11.52 -27.86 3.68
CA LEU A 65 -10.43 -28.29 4.57
C LEU A 65 -9.46 -27.15 4.90
N ILE A 66 -8.95 -26.44 3.88
CA ILE A 66 -8.04 -25.30 4.08
C ILE A 66 -8.73 -24.20 4.90
N PRO A 67 -9.92 -23.68 4.54
CA PRO A 67 -10.58 -22.65 5.35
C PRO A 67 -10.88 -23.08 6.79
N ARG A 68 -11.17 -24.36 7.05
CA ARG A 68 -11.52 -24.87 8.38
C ARG A 68 -10.32 -24.98 9.33
N TYR A 69 -9.16 -25.39 8.81
CA TYR A 69 -7.99 -25.76 9.62
C TYR A 69 -6.79 -24.80 9.48
N LEU A 70 -6.73 -24.01 8.39
CA LEU A 70 -5.66 -23.02 8.20
C LEU A 70 -5.68 -21.90 9.26
N PRO A 71 -6.84 -21.32 9.67
CA PRO A 71 -6.87 -20.27 10.68
C PRO A 71 -6.38 -20.72 12.05
N SER A 72 -6.64 -21.97 12.42
CA SER A 72 -6.16 -22.58 13.66
C SER A 72 -4.74 -23.12 13.56
N LYS A 73 -4.07 -22.96 12.41
CA LYS A 73 -2.73 -23.51 12.11
C LYS A 73 -2.62 -25.02 12.39
N ASN A 74 -3.73 -25.75 12.30
CA ASN A 74 -3.76 -27.18 12.58
C ASN A 74 -3.28 -27.97 11.34
N THR A 75 -1.95 -28.07 11.20
CA THR A 75 -1.29 -28.76 10.08
C THR A 75 -1.61 -30.25 10.04
N VAL A 76 -1.72 -30.89 11.20
CA VAL A 76 -2.08 -32.32 11.32
C VAL A 76 -3.47 -32.58 10.75
N GLY A 77 -4.45 -31.73 11.08
CA GLY A 77 -5.82 -31.84 10.55
C GLY A 77 -5.90 -31.64 9.02
N ILE A 78 -5.07 -30.77 8.46
CA ILE A 78 -4.98 -30.58 7.00
C ILE A 78 -4.38 -31.82 6.34
N ILE A 79 -3.27 -32.35 6.86
CA ILE A 79 -2.58 -33.51 6.27
C ILE A 79 -3.46 -34.76 6.40
N SER A 80 -4.03 -35.03 7.57
CA SER A 80 -4.88 -36.21 7.78
C SER A 80 -6.15 -36.13 6.94
N GLY A 81 -6.79 -34.96 6.86
CA GLY A 81 -7.95 -34.74 6.00
C GLY A 81 -7.63 -34.91 4.51
N LEU A 82 -6.48 -34.42 4.05
CA LEU A 82 -6.03 -34.58 2.66
C LEU A 82 -5.80 -36.05 2.31
N VAL A 83 -5.06 -36.78 3.16
CA VAL A 83 -4.81 -38.21 2.99
C VAL A 83 -6.13 -38.99 2.94
N PHE A 84 -7.05 -38.68 3.86
CA PHE A 84 -8.37 -39.32 3.90
C PHE A 84 -9.18 -39.05 2.62
N ILE A 85 -9.26 -37.79 2.16
CA ILE A 85 -10.00 -37.41 0.96
C ILE A 85 -9.42 -38.10 -0.28
N ILE A 86 -8.10 -38.14 -0.43
CA ILE A 86 -7.44 -38.79 -1.56
C ILE A 86 -7.68 -40.31 -1.52
N PHE A 87 -7.51 -40.94 -0.35
CA PHE A 87 -7.76 -42.37 -0.19
C PHE A 87 -9.21 -42.74 -0.55
N MET A 88 -10.20 -42.01 -0.03
CA MET A 88 -11.61 -42.24 -0.36
C MET A 88 -11.90 -42.02 -1.85
N CYS A 89 -11.28 -41.01 -2.47
CA CYS A 89 -11.41 -40.80 -3.91
C CYS A 89 -10.88 -41.99 -4.73
N VAL A 90 -9.70 -42.51 -4.37
CA VAL A 90 -9.12 -43.70 -5.02
C VAL A 90 -10.04 -44.91 -4.88
N VAL A 91 -10.58 -45.16 -3.69
CA VAL A 91 -11.53 -46.27 -3.44
C VAL A 91 -12.78 -46.11 -4.31
N VAL A 92 -13.37 -44.92 -4.37
CA VAL A 92 -14.56 -44.63 -5.18
C VAL A 92 -14.27 -44.79 -6.67
N ILE A 93 -13.16 -44.25 -7.17
CA ILE A 93 -12.77 -44.38 -8.58
C ILE A 93 -12.59 -45.86 -8.95
N ARG A 94 -11.90 -46.64 -8.12
CA ARG A 94 -11.69 -48.07 -8.35
C ARG A 94 -13.01 -48.83 -8.32
N TRP A 95 -13.89 -48.55 -7.37
CA TRP A 95 -15.22 -49.16 -7.32
C TRP A 95 -16.08 -48.83 -8.55
N LEU A 96 -16.06 -47.57 -9.03
CA LEU A 96 -16.86 -47.14 -10.17
C LEU A 96 -16.34 -47.61 -11.53
N THR A 97 -15.02 -47.76 -11.69
CA THR A 97 -14.41 -48.01 -13.01
C THR A 97 -15.00 -49.24 -13.73
N PRO A 98 -15.15 -50.44 -13.09
CA PRO A 98 -15.77 -51.60 -13.74
C PRO A 98 -17.23 -51.35 -14.16
N HIS A 99 -18.02 -50.68 -13.33
CA HIS A 99 -19.42 -50.38 -13.63
C HIS A 99 -19.56 -49.40 -14.80
N VAL A 100 -18.72 -48.36 -14.84
CA VAL A 100 -18.69 -47.39 -15.93
C VAL A 100 -18.24 -48.05 -17.23
N SER A 101 -17.16 -48.84 -17.20
CA SER A 101 -16.66 -49.55 -18.37
C SER A 101 -17.66 -50.57 -18.91
N MET A 102 -18.30 -51.36 -18.03
CA MET A 102 -19.34 -52.30 -18.39
C MET A 102 -20.57 -51.61 -19.01
N ALA A 103 -21.03 -50.51 -18.41
CA ALA A 103 -22.17 -49.75 -18.93
C ALA A 103 -21.88 -49.10 -20.30
N MET A 104 -20.63 -48.72 -20.57
CA MET A 104 -20.25 -48.06 -21.83
C MET A 104 -19.89 -49.03 -22.95
N TYR A 105 -19.26 -50.16 -22.64
CA TYR A 105 -18.66 -51.05 -23.65
C TYR A 105 -19.07 -52.52 -23.53
N GLY A 106 -19.82 -52.90 -22.49
CA GLY A 106 -20.23 -54.29 -22.27
C GLY A 106 -19.09 -55.24 -21.93
N ASP A 107 -17.90 -54.71 -21.65
CA ASP A 107 -16.72 -55.49 -21.28
C ASP A 107 -15.89 -54.73 -20.22
N TYR A 108 -15.42 -55.50 -19.24
CA TYR A 108 -14.38 -55.09 -18.33
C TYR A 108 -13.62 -56.35 -17.89
N PRO A 109 -12.31 -56.44 -18.13
CA PRO A 109 -11.61 -57.68 -17.86
C PRO A 109 -11.62 -58.01 -16.36
N GLU A 110 -11.91 -59.28 -16.05
CA GLU A 110 -12.04 -59.77 -14.68
C GLU A 110 -10.70 -59.74 -13.97
N PHE A 111 -10.54 -58.78 -13.07
CA PHE A 111 -9.33 -58.59 -12.29
C PHE A 111 -9.69 -58.11 -10.89
N ASN A 112 -8.76 -58.30 -9.94
CA ASN A 112 -8.91 -57.71 -8.61
C ASN A 112 -8.78 -56.18 -8.68
N THR A 113 -9.94 -55.51 -8.68
CA THR A 113 -10.12 -54.05 -8.72
C THR A 113 -9.35 -53.31 -7.62
N PHE A 114 -9.16 -53.95 -6.45
CA PHE A 114 -8.48 -53.40 -5.28
C PHE A 114 -7.06 -53.97 -5.07
N SER A 115 -6.47 -54.58 -6.08
CA SER A 115 -5.06 -55.00 -6.00
C SER A 115 -4.13 -53.82 -5.68
N PRO A 116 -3.07 -54.01 -4.87
CA PRO A 116 -2.17 -52.93 -4.47
C PRO A 116 -1.59 -52.14 -5.65
N GLY A 117 -1.23 -52.79 -6.74
CA GLY A 117 -0.71 -52.13 -7.95
C GLY A 117 -1.73 -51.20 -8.62
N ARG A 118 -3.02 -51.57 -8.63
CA ARG A 118 -4.09 -50.72 -9.20
C ARG A 118 -4.47 -49.57 -8.29
N MET A 119 -4.45 -49.80 -6.98
CA MET A 119 -4.61 -48.73 -5.99
C MET A 119 -3.49 -47.68 -6.17
N LEU A 120 -2.24 -48.13 -6.31
CA LEU A 120 -1.10 -47.26 -6.57
C LEU A 120 -1.24 -46.51 -7.91
N TYR A 121 -1.63 -47.19 -8.99
CA TYR A 121 -1.88 -46.55 -10.29
C TYR A 121 -2.91 -45.42 -10.19
N SER A 122 -4.06 -45.68 -9.54
CA SER A 122 -5.12 -44.67 -9.34
C SER A 122 -4.61 -43.45 -8.58
N PHE A 123 -3.80 -43.69 -7.54
CA PHE A 123 -3.21 -42.63 -6.76
C PHE A 123 -2.26 -41.79 -7.62
N THR A 124 -1.38 -42.43 -8.39
CA THR A 124 -0.44 -41.73 -9.30
C THR A 124 -1.17 -40.95 -10.38
N GLU A 125 -2.30 -41.46 -10.87
CA GLU A 125 -3.14 -40.82 -11.88
C GLU A 125 -3.75 -39.50 -11.36
N MET A 126 -3.98 -39.36 -10.06
CA MET A 126 -4.52 -38.12 -9.48
C MET A 126 -3.50 -36.98 -9.38
N ILE A 127 -2.20 -37.29 -9.32
CA ILE A 127 -1.14 -36.32 -9.01
C ILE A 127 -1.09 -35.17 -10.02
N PRO A 128 -1.06 -35.39 -11.36
CA PRO A 128 -0.87 -34.30 -12.31
C PRO A 128 -2.02 -33.29 -12.29
N GLY A 129 -3.26 -33.76 -12.24
CA GLY A 129 -4.42 -32.89 -12.22
C GLY A 129 -4.60 -32.14 -10.92
N PHE A 130 -4.39 -32.82 -9.80
CA PHE A 130 -4.49 -32.20 -8.48
C PHE A 130 -3.37 -31.17 -8.26
N SER A 131 -2.14 -31.48 -8.64
CA SER A 131 -1.00 -30.56 -8.54
C SER A 131 -1.17 -29.34 -9.43
N LEU A 132 -1.59 -29.51 -10.70
CA LEU A 132 -1.84 -28.39 -11.61
C LEU A 132 -2.97 -27.48 -11.11
N ALA A 133 -4.11 -28.07 -10.71
CA ALA A 133 -5.24 -27.31 -10.17
C ALA A 133 -4.83 -26.54 -8.90
N SER A 134 -4.08 -27.18 -8.01
CA SER A 134 -3.56 -26.57 -6.78
C SER A 134 -2.58 -25.44 -7.07
N ALA A 135 -1.63 -25.65 -7.99
CA ALA A 135 -0.65 -24.64 -8.38
C ALA A 135 -1.34 -23.38 -8.92
N ILE A 136 -2.28 -23.53 -9.86
CA ILE A 136 -3.04 -22.40 -10.41
C ILE A 136 -3.81 -21.66 -9.31
N LYS A 137 -4.45 -22.39 -8.40
CA LYS A 137 -5.22 -21.80 -7.30
C LYS A 137 -4.34 -21.04 -6.31
N LEU A 138 -3.19 -21.61 -5.94
CA LEU A 138 -2.23 -20.99 -5.03
C LEU A 138 -1.58 -19.75 -5.65
N ILE A 139 -1.17 -19.80 -6.93
CA ILE A 139 -0.63 -18.63 -7.65
C ILE A 139 -1.66 -17.51 -7.69
N LYS A 140 -2.93 -17.83 -7.97
CA LYS A 140 -4.01 -16.85 -7.99
C LYS A 140 -4.23 -16.22 -6.61
N GLN A 141 -4.32 -17.04 -5.56
CA GLN A 141 -4.48 -16.55 -4.19
C GLN A 141 -3.29 -15.71 -3.73
N TRP A 142 -2.07 -16.12 -4.06
CA TRP A 142 -0.86 -15.37 -3.76
C TRP A 142 -0.88 -14.00 -4.43
N THR A 143 -1.22 -13.94 -5.73
CA THR A 143 -1.35 -12.68 -6.46
C THR A 143 -2.44 -11.77 -5.87
N GLU A 144 -3.59 -12.32 -5.50
CA GLU A 144 -4.68 -11.57 -4.87
C GLU A 144 -4.27 -11.03 -3.49
N ASN A 145 -3.57 -11.84 -2.68
CA ASN A 145 -3.07 -11.43 -1.37
C ASN A 145 -1.97 -10.37 -1.47
N GLN A 146 -1.07 -10.46 -2.45
CA GLN A 146 -0.06 -9.43 -2.69
C GLN A 146 -0.71 -8.08 -3.02
N LYS A 147 -1.68 -8.07 -3.95
CA LYS A 147 -2.44 -6.85 -4.27
C LYS A 147 -3.13 -6.24 -3.05
N LYS A 148 -3.74 -7.09 -2.22
CA LYS A 148 -4.39 -6.65 -0.97
C LYS A 148 -3.38 -6.07 0.02
N SER A 149 -2.20 -6.69 0.16
CA SER A 149 -1.14 -6.21 1.04
C SER A 149 -0.62 -4.84 0.60
N THR A 150 -0.34 -4.66 -0.70
CA THR A 150 0.08 -3.38 -1.27
C THR A 150 -0.96 -2.29 -1.03
N LEU A 151 -2.24 -2.58 -1.25
CA LEU A 151 -3.32 -1.63 -1.02
C LEU A 151 -3.39 -1.20 0.46
N LEU A 152 -3.33 -2.15 1.40
CA LEU A 152 -3.33 -1.86 2.83
C LEU A 152 -2.13 -1.01 3.26
N GLN A 153 -0.96 -1.24 2.66
CA GLN A 153 0.23 -0.43 2.93
C GLN A 153 0.07 1.01 2.42
N GLN A 154 -0.55 1.20 1.25
CA GLN A 154 -0.87 2.53 0.72
C GLN A 154 -1.89 3.25 1.60
N GLU A 155 -2.95 2.57 2.03
CA GLU A 155 -3.95 3.13 2.95
C GLU A 155 -3.32 3.52 4.29
N LYS A 156 -2.42 2.69 4.84
CA LYS A 156 -1.67 2.99 6.05
C LYS A 156 -0.80 4.24 5.90
N LEU A 157 -0.06 4.36 4.79
CA LEU A 157 0.78 5.52 4.53
C LEU A 157 -0.05 6.80 4.39
N ASN A 158 -1.18 6.73 3.68
CA ASN A 158 -2.10 7.85 3.55
C ASN A 158 -2.69 8.26 4.90
N ALA A 159 -3.04 7.29 5.76
CA ALA A 159 -3.51 7.56 7.12
C ALA A 159 -2.42 8.20 7.99
N GLU A 160 -1.17 7.73 7.90
CA GLU A 160 -0.02 8.34 8.59
C GLU A 160 0.20 9.78 8.13
N LEU A 161 0.13 10.04 6.81
CA LEU A 161 0.23 11.39 6.25
C LEU A 161 -0.91 12.29 6.73
N GLN A 162 -2.16 11.82 6.73
CA GLN A 162 -3.30 12.59 7.22
C GLN A 162 -3.19 12.89 8.72
N TYR A 163 -2.71 11.92 9.51
CA TYR A 163 -2.44 12.11 10.93
C TYR A 163 -1.31 13.12 11.17
N LEU A 164 -0.22 13.05 10.41
CA LEU A 164 0.87 14.02 10.51
C LEU A 164 0.38 15.44 10.14
N LYS A 165 -0.40 15.57 9.06
CA LYS A 165 -1.07 16.82 8.67
C LYS A 165 -2.00 17.35 9.76
N SER A 166 -2.71 16.48 10.47
CA SER A 166 -3.63 16.90 11.54
C SER A 166 -2.91 17.28 12.84
N GLN A 167 -1.74 16.70 13.12
CA GLN A 167 -0.93 17.06 14.29
C GLN A 167 -0.20 18.40 14.14
N THR A 168 0.15 18.83 12.92
CA THR A 168 0.83 20.11 12.69
C THR A 168 -0.07 21.33 12.88
N ASN A 169 -1.40 21.15 12.93
CA ASN A 169 -2.41 22.22 12.94
C ASN A 169 -2.79 22.81 14.35
N PRO A 170 -2.93 22.04 15.45
CA PRO A 170 -3.64 22.53 16.64
C PRO A 170 -2.87 23.56 17.46
N HIS A 171 -1.54 23.42 17.59
CA HIS A 171 -0.75 24.28 18.47
C HIS A 171 -0.73 25.74 17.97
N PHE A 172 -0.54 25.94 16.66
CA PHE A 172 -0.65 27.24 16.00
C PHE A 172 -2.02 27.88 16.22
N LEU A 173 -3.10 27.10 16.07
CA LEU A 173 -4.46 27.59 16.25
C LEU A 173 -4.73 28.07 17.67
N PHE A 174 -4.30 27.32 18.68
CA PHE A 174 -4.46 27.73 20.08
C PHE A 174 -3.71 29.02 20.40
N ASN A 175 -2.47 29.18 19.91
CA ASN A 175 -1.70 30.41 20.14
C ASN A 175 -2.31 31.62 19.44
N THR A 176 -2.83 31.42 18.23
CA THR A 176 -3.48 32.48 17.45
C THR A 176 -4.80 32.94 18.08
N LEU A 177 -5.60 32.00 18.60
CA LEU A 177 -6.81 32.30 19.36
C LEU A 177 -6.50 33.04 20.68
N ASN A 178 -5.44 32.64 21.39
CA ASN A 178 -5.00 33.33 22.61
C ASN A 178 -4.57 34.78 22.33
N ASN A 179 -3.89 35.03 21.20
CA ASN A 179 -3.54 36.40 20.80
C ASN A 179 -4.77 37.24 20.47
N LEU A 180 -5.73 36.68 19.72
CA LEU A 180 -7.01 37.32 19.45
C LEU A 180 -7.80 37.65 20.73
N TYR A 181 -7.79 36.75 21.70
CA TYR A 181 -8.36 37.00 23.02
C TYR A 181 -7.67 38.20 23.71
N GLY A 182 -6.35 38.29 23.62
CA GLY A 182 -5.58 39.44 24.13
C GLY A 182 -5.92 40.77 23.44
N LEU A 183 -6.02 40.77 22.11
CA LEU A 183 -6.42 41.96 21.30
C LEU A 183 -7.86 42.39 21.62
N SER A 184 -8.78 41.43 21.69
CA SER A 184 -10.18 41.66 22.03
C SER A 184 -10.33 42.24 23.44
N ARG A 185 -9.62 41.70 24.42
CA ARG A 185 -9.63 42.21 25.80
C ARG A 185 -9.10 43.65 25.90
N LYS A 186 -8.18 44.04 25.01
CA LYS A 186 -7.61 45.39 24.94
C LYS A 186 -8.43 46.36 24.07
N ASN A 187 -9.58 45.95 23.52
CA ASN A 187 -10.37 46.73 22.55
C ASN A 187 -9.51 47.28 21.40
N SER A 188 -8.55 46.48 20.91
CA SER A 188 -7.68 46.91 19.82
C SER A 188 -8.48 47.04 18.52
N GLU A 189 -8.26 48.12 17.77
CA GLU A 189 -8.83 48.31 16.43
C GLU A 189 -8.39 47.21 15.45
N HIS A 190 -7.28 46.52 15.74
CA HIS A 190 -6.77 45.40 14.94
C HIS A 190 -7.50 44.07 15.20
N THR A 191 -8.41 44.01 16.18
CA THR A 191 -9.12 42.77 16.55
C THR A 191 -9.95 42.22 15.39
N ALA A 192 -10.82 43.04 14.78
CA ALA A 192 -11.69 42.59 13.69
C ALA A 192 -10.90 42.18 12.41
N PRO A 193 -9.89 42.96 11.97
CA PRO A 193 -8.98 42.53 10.90
C PRO A 193 -8.26 41.19 11.19
N ALA A 194 -7.77 40.99 12.42
CA ALA A 194 -7.10 39.76 12.81
C ALA A 194 -8.04 38.54 12.77
N ILE A 195 -9.31 38.69 13.19
CA ILE A 195 -10.33 37.62 13.10
C ILE A 195 -10.58 37.24 11.64
N MET A 196 -10.70 38.23 10.75
CA MET A 196 -10.92 37.98 9.31
C MET A 196 -9.74 37.22 8.69
N LYS A 197 -8.50 37.63 9.00
CA LYS A 197 -7.29 36.96 8.52
C LYS A 197 -7.19 35.52 9.03
N LEU A 198 -7.53 35.29 10.30
CA LEU A 198 -7.57 33.93 10.85
C LEU A 198 -8.62 33.07 10.15
N SER A 199 -9.82 33.59 9.89
CA SER A 199 -10.88 32.89 9.15
C SER A 199 -10.46 32.52 7.71
N HIS A 200 -9.74 33.42 7.03
CA HIS A 200 -9.15 33.12 5.72
C HIS A 200 -8.13 32.00 5.80
N LEU A 201 -7.23 32.05 6.79
CA LEU A 201 -6.22 31.03 7.00
C LEU A 201 -6.83 29.66 7.35
N PHE A 202 -7.92 29.63 8.13
CA PHE A 202 -8.71 28.43 8.39
C PHE A 202 -9.34 27.84 7.13
N ARG A 203 -10.03 28.66 6.33
CA ARG A 203 -10.65 28.18 5.09
C ARG A 203 -9.61 27.59 4.15
N TYR A 204 -8.48 28.28 4.00
CA TYR A 204 -7.34 27.77 3.25
C TYR A 204 -6.88 26.39 3.75
N MET A 205 -6.68 26.23 5.07
CA MET A 205 -6.27 24.94 5.64
C MET A 205 -7.32 23.83 5.45
N LEU A 206 -8.61 24.16 5.43
CA LEU A 206 -9.69 23.18 5.26
C LEU A 206 -9.91 22.75 3.81
N ASP A 207 -9.67 23.67 2.86
CA ASP A 207 -9.95 23.47 1.44
C ASP A 207 -8.72 22.96 0.69
N GLU A 208 -7.55 23.57 0.88
CA GLU A 208 -6.35 23.30 0.08
C GLU A 208 -5.50 22.14 0.63
N CYS A 209 -5.62 21.80 1.91
CA CYS A 209 -4.85 20.68 2.50
C CYS A 209 -5.37 19.29 2.10
N ARG A 210 -6.53 19.24 1.42
CA ARG A 210 -7.13 18.00 0.89
C ARG A 210 -6.33 17.44 -0.28
N GLU A 211 -5.77 18.31 -1.09
CA GLU A 211 -4.94 17.91 -2.24
C GLU A 211 -3.53 17.48 -1.77
N PRO A 212 -2.89 16.52 -2.48
CA PRO A 212 -1.52 16.10 -2.16
C PRO A 212 -0.50 17.19 -2.50
N PHE A 213 -0.80 18.02 -3.50
CA PHE A 213 0.02 19.13 -3.95
C PHE A 213 -0.85 20.33 -4.32
N ILE A 214 -0.31 21.52 -4.06
CA ILE A 214 -0.88 22.82 -4.42
C ILE A 214 0.16 23.65 -5.19
N PRO A 215 -0.25 24.66 -5.97
CA PRO A 215 0.68 25.64 -6.52
C PRO A 215 1.47 26.37 -5.42
N ILE A 216 2.77 26.58 -5.61
CA ILE A 216 3.66 27.27 -4.67
C ILE A 216 3.14 28.66 -4.30
N VAL A 217 2.45 29.35 -5.21
CA VAL A 217 1.84 30.66 -4.95
C VAL A 217 0.85 30.60 -3.80
N LYS A 218 0.08 29.52 -3.68
CA LYS A 218 -0.88 29.34 -2.59
C LYS A 218 -0.17 29.17 -1.25
N GLU A 219 0.92 28.40 -1.19
CA GLU A 219 1.72 28.24 0.04
C GLU A 219 2.36 29.58 0.45
N ILE A 220 2.81 30.40 -0.52
CA ILE A 220 3.33 31.75 -0.26
C ILE A 220 2.25 32.67 0.29
N GLU A 221 1.04 32.65 -0.27
CA GLU A 221 -0.10 33.44 0.25
C GLU A 221 -0.44 33.08 1.70
N LEU A 222 -0.39 31.79 2.02
CA LEU A 222 -0.54 31.30 3.39
C LEU A 222 0.56 31.85 4.31
N ILE A 223 1.83 31.76 3.90
CA ILE A 223 2.95 32.30 4.68
C ILE A 223 2.79 33.80 4.89
N LYS A 224 2.46 34.58 3.84
CA LYS A 224 2.24 36.03 3.96
C LYS A 224 1.12 36.36 4.95
N SER A 225 -0.01 35.67 4.83
CA SER A 225 -1.14 35.84 5.75
C SER A 225 -0.74 35.54 7.20
N TYR A 226 0.10 34.52 7.40
CA TYR A 226 0.64 34.18 8.71
C TYR A 226 1.60 35.25 9.25
N LEU A 227 2.53 35.73 8.43
CA LEU A 227 3.48 36.80 8.78
C LEU A 227 2.75 38.08 9.23
N GLU A 228 1.71 38.47 8.51
CA GLU A 228 0.89 39.64 8.83
C GLU A 228 0.10 39.48 10.14
N LEU A 229 -0.28 38.26 10.50
CA LEU A 229 -1.01 38.00 11.74
C LEU A 229 -0.07 38.01 12.94
N GLU A 230 1.07 37.34 12.84
CA GLU A 230 2.05 37.28 13.92
C GLU A 230 2.76 38.62 14.14
N SER A 231 2.97 39.43 13.10
CA SER A 231 3.60 40.75 13.26
C SER A 231 2.82 41.68 14.18
N LEU A 232 1.48 41.56 14.23
CA LEU A 232 0.62 42.32 15.16
C LEU A 232 0.97 42.09 16.64
N ARG A 233 1.59 40.95 16.97
CA ARG A 233 2.00 40.62 18.35
C ARG A 233 3.24 41.39 18.79
N TYR A 234 4.16 41.64 17.86
CA TYR A 234 5.49 42.16 18.17
C TYR A 234 5.59 43.67 17.97
N GLY A 235 4.70 44.26 17.16
CA GLY A 235 4.71 45.69 16.86
C GLY A 235 6.05 46.09 16.25
N ASP A 236 6.60 47.22 16.69
CA ASP A 236 7.81 47.81 16.12
C ASP A 236 9.11 47.05 16.46
N ARG A 237 9.06 46.03 17.33
CA ARG A 237 10.23 45.23 17.74
C ARG A 237 10.64 44.17 16.72
N LEU A 238 9.83 43.94 15.69
CA LEU A 238 10.07 42.89 14.69
C LEU A 238 10.62 43.48 13.39
N HIS A 239 11.84 43.09 13.06
CA HIS A 239 12.46 43.31 11.75
C HIS A 239 12.19 42.10 10.85
N LEU A 240 11.13 42.18 10.05
CA LEU A 240 10.74 41.14 9.10
C LEU A 240 11.19 41.49 7.68
N GLU A 241 12.02 40.63 7.09
CA GLU A 241 12.38 40.69 5.67
C GLU A 241 11.89 39.43 4.96
N SER A 242 11.12 39.57 3.90
CA SER A 242 10.65 38.41 3.12
C SER A 242 10.84 38.65 1.63
N ASN A 243 11.60 37.78 0.96
CA ASN A 243 11.81 37.79 -0.48
C ASN A 243 11.25 36.50 -1.10
N PHE A 244 10.34 36.65 -2.05
CA PHE A 244 9.72 35.54 -2.77
C PHE A 244 10.00 35.69 -4.27
N ASN A 245 10.98 34.95 -4.77
CA ASN A 245 11.36 34.95 -6.18
C ASN A 245 10.86 33.66 -6.86
N VAL A 246 9.76 33.75 -7.59
CA VAL A 246 9.08 32.61 -8.19
C VAL A 246 9.09 32.78 -9.70
N SER A 247 9.80 31.89 -10.42
CA SER A 247 9.82 31.93 -11.89
C SER A 247 8.58 31.31 -12.50
N ASP A 248 7.89 30.41 -11.78
CA ASP A 248 6.63 29.78 -12.17
C ASP A 248 5.72 29.60 -10.94
N HIS A 249 4.56 30.24 -10.96
CA HIS A 249 3.60 30.22 -9.85
C HIS A 249 2.89 28.88 -9.66
N THR A 250 2.96 27.98 -10.64
CA THR A 250 2.27 26.70 -10.67
C THR A 250 3.09 25.53 -10.14
N VAL A 251 4.36 25.77 -9.76
CA VAL A 251 5.25 24.73 -9.23
C VAL A 251 4.58 23.98 -8.08
N PRO A 252 4.45 22.64 -8.14
CA PRO A 252 3.72 21.89 -7.14
C PRO A 252 4.53 21.74 -5.84
N ILE A 253 3.89 22.06 -4.71
CA ILE A 253 4.41 21.84 -3.36
C ILE A 253 3.34 21.19 -2.49
N THR A 254 3.75 20.37 -1.53
CA THR A 254 2.83 19.82 -0.54
C THR A 254 2.38 20.91 0.41
N PRO A 255 1.06 21.06 0.62
CA PRO A 255 0.52 22.13 1.44
C PRO A 255 1.06 22.05 2.88
N LEU A 256 1.27 23.21 3.49
CA LEU A 256 1.73 23.41 4.87
C LEU A 256 3.15 22.89 5.15
N ILE A 257 3.94 22.54 4.14
CA ILE A 257 5.29 22.00 4.39
C ILE A 257 6.27 23.09 4.85
N LEU A 258 6.03 24.35 4.48
CA LEU A 258 6.91 25.48 4.82
C LEU A 258 6.47 26.18 6.11
N LEU A 259 5.16 26.25 6.36
CA LEU A 259 4.57 26.98 7.48
C LEU A 259 5.21 26.65 8.86
N PRO A 260 5.50 25.38 9.21
CA PRO A 260 6.06 25.07 10.52
C PRO A 260 7.48 25.63 10.76
N PHE A 261 8.27 25.87 9.70
CA PHE A 261 9.56 26.56 9.85
C PHE A 261 9.36 28.03 10.18
N VAL A 262 8.35 28.66 9.56
CA VAL A 262 7.94 30.03 9.86
C VAL A 262 7.42 30.12 11.30
N GLU A 263 6.60 29.17 11.75
CA GLU A 263 6.11 29.10 13.15
C GLU A 263 7.29 29.01 14.14
N ASN A 264 8.26 28.12 13.86
CA ASN A 264 9.43 27.97 14.72
C ASN A 264 10.24 29.27 14.82
N ALA A 265 10.34 30.05 13.74
CA ALA A 265 11.05 31.33 13.76
C ALA A 265 10.40 32.34 14.72
N PHE A 266 9.07 32.46 14.73
CA PHE A 266 8.37 33.32 15.71
C PHE A 266 8.44 32.76 17.13
N LYS A 267 8.38 31.44 17.30
CA LYS A 267 8.44 30.81 18.62
C LYS A 267 9.79 31.01 19.31
N HIS A 268 10.89 30.86 18.58
CA HIS A 268 12.24 30.86 19.14
C HIS A 268 12.94 32.21 19.04
N GLY A 269 12.67 33.00 17.99
CA GLY A 269 13.30 34.30 17.82
C GLY A 269 12.68 35.44 18.59
N ALA A 270 11.46 35.25 19.08
CA ALA A 270 10.68 36.30 19.70
C ALA A 270 10.39 36.03 21.19
N SER A 271 11.41 35.55 21.90
CA SER A 271 11.44 35.53 23.36
C SER A 271 11.22 36.95 23.90
N GLU A 272 10.41 37.10 24.96
CA GLU A 272 10.12 38.39 25.61
C GLU A 272 11.37 39.16 26.09
N SER A 273 12.52 38.49 26.14
CA SER A 273 13.80 39.01 26.62
C SER A 273 14.66 39.72 25.56
N VAL A 274 14.28 39.74 24.27
CA VAL A 274 15.07 40.33 23.18
C VAL A 274 14.40 41.63 22.71
N ASN A 275 15.13 42.74 22.75
CA ASN A 275 14.61 44.05 22.33
C ASN A 275 14.39 44.14 20.80
N ASP A 276 15.25 43.47 20.01
CA ASP A 276 15.19 43.45 18.55
C ASP A 276 15.08 42.02 18.01
N VAL A 277 13.89 41.65 17.52
CA VAL A 277 13.63 40.34 16.91
C VAL A 277 13.77 40.49 15.40
N PHE A 278 14.53 39.62 14.74
CA PHE A 278 14.55 39.60 13.28
C PHE A 278 14.17 38.24 12.71
N ILE A 279 13.48 38.27 11.57
CA ILE A 279 13.14 37.09 10.77
C ILE A 279 13.40 37.45 9.30
N LYS A 280 14.26 36.68 8.64
CA LYS A 280 14.57 36.82 7.22
C LYS A 280 14.13 35.57 6.47
N ILE A 281 13.27 35.72 5.48
CA ILE A 281 12.74 34.64 4.66
C ILE A 281 13.15 34.87 3.22
N ASN A 282 13.73 33.84 2.59
CA ASN A 282 14.04 33.84 1.17
C ASN A 282 13.52 32.56 0.53
N LEU A 283 12.63 32.70 -0.46
CA LEU A 283 12.07 31.59 -1.21
C LEU A 283 12.36 31.81 -2.68
N MET A 284 13.03 30.83 -3.29
CA MET A 284 13.23 30.74 -4.73
C MET A 284 12.52 29.50 -5.25
N ALA A 285 11.64 29.65 -6.24
CA ALA A 285 10.94 28.52 -6.83
C ALA A 285 11.03 28.54 -8.36
N SER A 286 11.46 27.41 -8.92
CA SER A 286 11.43 27.11 -10.34
C SER A 286 10.88 25.68 -10.56
N PRO A 287 10.58 25.29 -11.81
CA PRO A 287 10.14 23.93 -12.12
C PRO A 287 11.14 22.83 -11.68
N GLU A 288 12.42 23.18 -11.58
CA GLU A 288 13.49 22.24 -11.21
C GLU A 288 13.71 22.13 -9.71
N LYS A 289 13.55 23.23 -8.97
CA LYS A 289 13.87 23.29 -7.54
C LYS A 289 13.08 24.36 -6.80
N ILE A 290 12.72 24.06 -5.57
CA ILE A 290 12.27 25.03 -4.57
C ILE A 290 13.36 25.11 -3.51
N LYS A 291 13.89 26.30 -3.28
CA LYS A 291 14.82 26.60 -2.19
C LYS A 291 14.14 27.56 -1.23
N PHE A 292 13.94 27.12 0.01
CA PHE A 292 13.39 27.91 1.10
C PHE A 292 14.46 28.10 2.17
N GLN A 293 14.68 29.35 2.57
CA GLN A 293 15.60 29.72 3.64
C GLN A 293 14.89 30.62 4.64
N ILE A 294 15.08 30.33 5.92
CA ILE A 294 14.63 31.20 7.00
C ILE A 294 15.72 31.35 8.05
N ILE A 295 15.94 32.60 8.46
CA ILE A 295 16.91 32.99 9.48
C ILE A 295 16.17 33.77 10.55
N ASN A 296 16.35 33.44 11.81
CA ASN A 296 15.77 34.20 12.92
C ASN A 296 16.76 34.38 14.06
N SER A 297 16.62 35.47 14.81
CA SER A 297 17.33 35.65 16.09
C SER A 297 17.01 34.50 17.06
N ILE A 298 17.85 34.23 18.06
CA ILE A 298 17.55 33.30 19.16
C ILE A 298 17.60 34.08 20.48
N GLY A 299 16.59 33.92 21.35
CA GLY A 299 16.63 34.51 22.70
C GLY A 299 17.59 33.80 23.65
N ASN A 300 17.82 34.37 24.85
CA ASN A 300 18.74 33.84 25.89
C ASN A 300 18.38 32.45 26.48
N LEU A 301 17.48 31.67 25.87
CA LEU A 301 17.06 30.35 26.34
C LEU A 301 17.82 29.23 25.62
N SER A 302 18.87 28.75 26.29
CA SER A 302 19.58 27.47 26.17
C SER A 302 19.78 26.84 24.76
N PRO A 303 21.04 26.58 24.34
CA PRO A 303 21.42 26.01 23.05
C PRO A 303 21.23 24.47 22.97
N ASN A 304 20.14 23.93 23.51
CA ASN A 304 19.94 22.48 23.53
C ASN A 304 19.15 22.01 22.30
N VAL A 305 19.81 22.10 21.14
CA VAL A 305 19.37 21.60 19.82
C VAL A 305 18.97 20.11 19.85
N LYS A 306 19.39 19.36 20.88
CA LYS A 306 19.10 17.93 21.04
C LYS A 306 17.61 17.62 21.22
N ASN A 307 16.81 18.55 21.74
CA ASN A 307 15.36 18.38 21.84
C ASN A 307 14.65 19.10 20.69
N LEU A 308 14.90 18.63 19.46
CA LEU A 308 14.06 18.94 18.31
C LEU A 308 12.59 18.74 18.70
N GLY A 309 11.82 19.83 18.75
CA GLY A 309 10.41 19.80 19.09
C GLY A 309 9.63 18.83 18.21
N ILE A 310 8.49 18.35 18.71
CA ILE A 310 7.62 17.38 18.01
C ILE A 310 7.33 17.83 16.56
N GLY A 311 7.17 19.14 16.33
CA GLY A 311 6.97 19.72 15.00
C GLY A 311 8.09 19.43 13.99
N LEU A 312 9.36 19.60 14.36
CA LEU A 312 10.49 19.32 13.45
C LEU A 312 10.64 17.82 13.15
N LYS A 313 10.35 16.95 14.12
CA LYS A 313 10.31 15.49 13.88
C LYS A 313 9.21 15.13 12.89
N ASN A 314 8.03 15.73 13.03
CA ASN A 314 6.90 15.50 12.15
C ASN A 314 7.17 15.98 10.72
N ILE A 315 7.78 17.16 10.54
CA ILE A 315 8.14 17.67 9.21
C ILE A 315 9.20 16.80 8.55
N LYS A 316 10.25 16.38 9.27
CA LYS A 316 11.26 15.46 8.73
C LYS A 316 10.61 14.17 8.22
N ARG A 317 9.69 13.60 9.00
CA ARG A 317 8.93 12.42 8.58
C ARG A 317 8.06 12.70 7.36
N GLN A 318 7.34 13.82 7.34
CA GLN A 318 6.50 14.22 6.20
C GLN A 318 7.32 14.41 4.91
N LEU A 319 8.47 15.10 5.00
CA LEU A 319 9.39 15.27 3.87
C LEU A 319 9.90 13.93 3.35
N GLN A 320 10.24 12.99 4.23
CA GLN A 320 10.68 11.65 3.83
C GLN A 320 9.58 10.85 3.12
N LEU A 321 8.33 10.98 3.55
CA LEU A 321 7.20 10.27 2.95
C LEU A 321 6.77 10.86 1.60
N VAL A 322 6.88 12.17 1.44
CA VAL A 322 6.35 12.91 0.28
C VAL A 322 7.43 13.17 -0.78
N TYR A 323 8.66 13.44 -0.36
CA TYR A 323 9.80 13.77 -1.22
C TYR A 323 10.98 12.80 -1.01
N PRO A 324 10.78 11.47 -1.12
CA PRO A 324 11.87 10.51 -0.91
C PRO A 324 13.02 10.81 -1.88
N ASP A 325 14.23 10.97 -1.33
CA ASP A 325 15.47 11.33 -2.05
C ASP A 325 15.38 12.59 -2.93
N LYS A 326 14.37 13.42 -2.67
CA LYS A 326 14.06 14.66 -3.42
C LYS A 326 13.97 15.87 -2.51
N HIS A 327 14.51 15.77 -1.30
CA HIS A 327 14.62 16.89 -0.38
C HIS A 327 15.95 16.85 0.37
N GLU A 328 16.42 18.04 0.73
CA GLU A 328 17.54 18.25 1.63
C GLU A 328 17.14 19.29 2.67
N LEU A 329 17.27 18.96 3.96
CA LEU A 329 16.96 19.85 5.06
C LEU A 329 18.21 20.03 5.92
N ASN A 330 18.80 21.22 5.86
CA ASN A 330 19.90 21.62 6.73
C ASN A 330 19.37 22.61 7.80
N ILE A 331 19.78 22.37 9.05
CA ILE A 331 19.38 23.18 10.20
C ILE A 331 20.65 23.47 11.00
N GLU A 332 20.97 24.75 11.13
CA GLU A 332 22.14 25.26 11.81
C GLU A 332 21.69 26.26 12.89
N SER A 333 22.40 26.30 14.01
CA SER A 333 22.13 27.26 15.09
C SER A 333 23.45 27.78 15.63
N SER A 334 23.58 29.10 15.72
CA SER A 334 24.68 29.80 16.39
C SER A 334 24.23 30.29 17.77
N THR A 335 25.03 31.15 18.42
CA THR A 335 24.68 31.80 19.68
C THR A 335 23.49 32.73 19.55
N ASP A 336 23.34 33.38 18.39
CA ASP A 336 22.41 34.49 18.20
C ASP A 336 21.41 34.24 17.07
N GLU A 337 21.65 33.24 16.21
CA GLU A 337 20.85 32.99 15.00
C GLU A 337 20.50 31.51 14.81
N TYR A 338 19.30 31.27 14.29
CA TYR A 338 18.82 29.97 13.85
C TYR A 338 18.60 30.01 12.35
N HIS A 339 19.21 29.08 11.62
CA HIS A 339 19.21 29.02 10.17
C HIS A 339 18.62 27.69 9.68
N VAL A 340 17.61 27.77 8.81
CA VAL A 340 17.04 26.61 8.14
C VAL A 340 17.15 26.81 6.63
N THR A 341 17.69 25.80 5.96
CA THR A 341 17.66 25.71 4.50
C THR A 341 16.98 24.41 4.10
N LEU A 342 15.90 24.52 3.32
CA LEU A 342 15.18 23.41 2.74
C LEU A 342 15.27 23.51 1.21
N ILE A 343 15.73 22.44 0.59
CA ILE A 343 15.72 22.27 -0.86
C ILE A 343 14.78 21.13 -1.19
N ILE A 344 13.84 21.35 -2.10
CA ILE A 344 12.89 20.35 -2.60
C ILE A 344 13.01 20.32 -4.13
N LEU A 345 13.03 19.11 -4.69
CA LEU A 345 12.85 18.87 -6.12
C LEU A 345 11.35 18.64 -6.38
N PRO A 346 10.64 19.59 -7.05
CA PRO A 346 9.21 19.50 -7.28
C PRO A 346 8.83 18.18 -7.94
N THR A 347 7.76 17.56 -7.45
CA THR A 347 7.30 16.29 -7.96
C THR A 347 5.85 16.43 -8.42
N SER A 348 5.57 16.04 -9.66
CA SER A 348 4.20 16.04 -10.18
C SER A 348 3.36 14.93 -9.49
N PRO A 349 2.03 15.09 -9.35
CA PRO A 349 1.11 14.07 -8.84
C PRO A 349 1.30 12.66 -9.45
N ASN A 350 1.71 12.59 -10.71
CA ASN A 350 1.96 11.31 -11.41
C ASN A 350 3.19 10.56 -10.90
N THR A 351 4.09 11.24 -10.19
CA THR A 351 5.36 10.68 -9.72
C THR A 351 5.21 9.94 -8.39
N LEU A 352 4.30 10.36 -7.50
CA LEU A 352 4.02 9.65 -6.24
C LEU A 352 3.39 8.27 -6.45
N LYS A 353 2.50 8.14 -7.46
CA LYS A 353 1.99 6.82 -7.89
C LYS A 353 3.12 5.89 -8.36
N ARG A 354 4.18 6.45 -8.95
CA ARG A 354 5.36 5.71 -9.41
C ARG A 354 6.37 5.44 -8.28
N SER A 355 6.67 6.39 -7.39
CA SER A 355 7.61 6.16 -6.29
C SER A 355 7.07 5.21 -5.22
N ALA A 356 5.76 5.22 -4.95
CA ALA A 356 5.11 4.16 -4.16
C ALA A 356 5.11 2.78 -4.86
N MET A 357 5.30 2.76 -6.19
CA MET A 357 5.47 1.53 -6.97
C MET A 357 6.93 1.04 -6.94
N TYR A 358 7.91 1.94 -6.95
CA TYR A 358 9.35 1.63 -6.90
C TYR A 358 9.86 1.28 -5.50
N LEU A 359 9.36 1.91 -4.43
CA LEU A 359 9.68 1.50 -3.05
C LEU A 359 9.27 0.04 -2.74
N ASN A 360 8.34 -0.53 -3.52
CA ASN A 360 7.94 -1.93 -3.42
C ASN A 360 8.79 -2.88 -4.29
N GLN A 361 9.61 -2.37 -5.22
CA GLN A 361 10.54 -3.19 -6.01
C GLN A 361 11.88 -3.38 -5.30
N ASP A 362 12.37 -2.39 -4.55
CA ASP A 362 13.65 -2.50 -3.83
C ASP A 362 13.57 -3.40 -2.58
N LEU A 363 12.37 -3.59 -2.02
CA LEU A 363 12.11 -4.59 -0.97
C LEU A 363 12.11 -6.04 -1.48
N HIS A 364 12.12 -6.26 -2.80
CA HIS A 364 12.20 -7.60 -3.40
C HIS A 364 13.61 -8.04 -3.80
N ILE A 365 14.62 -7.15 -3.73
CA ILE A 365 16.00 -7.51 -4.13
C ILE A 365 16.88 -7.92 -2.92
N THR A 366 16.43 -7.66 -1.69
CA THR A 366 17.23 -7.93 -0.46
C THR A 366 16.88 -9.23 0.27
N THR A 367 16.01 -10.10 -0.28
CA THR A 367 15.66 -11.39 0.36
C THR A 367 16.24 -12.64 -0.31
N ASP A 368 17.03 -12.51 -1.39
CA ASP A 368 17.62 -13.66 -2.10
C ASP A 368 19.07 -13.98 -1.69
N SER A 369 19.50 -13.55 -0.50
CA SER A 369 20.75 -14.03 0.10
C SER A 369 20.52 -14.43 1.55
N LEU A 370 20.07 -15.68 1.75
CA LEU A 370 20.45 -16.57 2.87
C LEU A 370 19.92 -17.98 2.64
#